data_AF-Q2U211-F1
#
_entry.id   AF-Q2U211-F1
#
_cell.length_a   1.000
_cell.length_b   1.000
_cell.length_c   1.000
_cell.angle_alpha   90.00
_cell.angle_beta   90.00
_cell.angle_gamma   90.00
#
_symmetry.space_group_name_H-M   'P 1'
#
loop_
_entity.id
_entity.type
_entity.pdbx_description
1 polymer ?
#
loop_
_entity_poly.entity_id
_entity_poly.type
_entity_poly.pdbx_seq_one_letter_code
_entity_poly.pdbx_strand_id
1 'polypeptide(L)'
;MVFLELEQVDDRGSIYLPDVRTSQVYRETQPQGVWRYRYSPEFPNLTPYDDVGAYHGAELPQVLGTYNATTATENPIVLSAFMQKTWTDFAKDPENGPGWPSLNEDSKLADFRNDENPQSITLIEAKDADKNCGIWFRESETYDLAW
;
A
#
# COMPACT_ATOMS: atom_id res chain seq x y z
N MET A 1 11.41 -5.01 -9.85
CA MET A 1 10.21 -4.78 -9.02
C MET A 1 10.39 -5.58 -7.74
N VAL A 2 10.64 -4.90 -6.63
CA VAL A 2 10.65 -5.52 -5.31
C VAL A 2 9.30 -5.17 -4.70
N PHE A 3 8.32 -6.06 -4.90
CA PHE A 3 7.13 -6.08 -4.05
C PHE A 3 7.56 -6.78 -2.77
N LEU A 4 7.75 -5.99 -1.73
CA LEU A 4 7.84 -6.51 -0.38
C LEU A 4 6.42 -6.35 0.20
N GLU A 5 5.95 -7.35 0.95
CA GLU A 5 4.72 -7.37 1.76
C GLU A 5 5.16 -7.54 3.25
N LEU A 6 4.73 -6.67 4.21
CA LEU A 6 5.27 -6.52 5.61
C LEU A 6 4.04 -6.55 6.43
N GLU A 7 4.21 -7.36 7.44
CA GLU A 7 3.46 -7.44 8.65
C GLU A 7 3.97 -6.35 9.61
N GLN A 8 3.16 -5.34 9.92
CA GLN A 8 3.06 -4.74 11.26
C GLN A 8 1.66 -4.13 11.44
N VAL A 9 1.03 -4.47 12.56
CA VAL A 9 -0.39 -4.31 12.90
C VAL A 9 -0.63 -3.01 13.66
N ASP A 10 -1.55 -2.15 13.20
CA ASP A 10 -2.07 -1.05 14.03
C ASP A 10 -3.13 -1.52 15.05
N ASP A 11 -3.62 -0.62 15.91
CA ASP A 11 -4.65 -0.89 16.94
C ASP A 11 -5.98 -1.46 16.37
N ARG A 12 -6.12 -1.55 15.04
CA ARG A 12 -7.27 -2.13 14.32
C ARG A 12 -6.91 -3.26 13.35
N GLY A 13 -5.67 -3.77 13.33
CA GLY A 13 -5.30 -4.87 12.43
C GLY A 13 -4.76 -4.45 11.06
N SER A 14 -4.54 -3.17 10.79
CA SER A 14 -4.08 -2.67 9.49
C SER A 14 -2.56 -2.84 9.32
N ILE A 15 -2.12 -3.18 8.10
CA ILE A 15 -0.78 -3.70 7.80
C ILE A 15 0.03 -2.72 6.94
N TYR A 16 1.31 -2.49 7.30
CA TYR A 16 2.20 -1.51 6.65
C TYR A 16 3.56 -2.10 6.24
N LEU A 17 3.98 -1.94 4.97
CA LEU A 17 5.29 -2.32 4.41
C LEU A 17 5.75 -1.41 3.26
N PRO A 18 7.07 -1.07 3.10
CA PRO A 18 8.21 -1.34 3.97
C PRO A 18 8.35 -0.27 5.04
N ASP A 19 8.96 -0.67 6.15
CA ASP A 19 9.65 0.25 7.03
C ASP A 19 10.47 1.20 6.17
N VAL A 20 10.36 2.48 6.51
CA VAL A 20 11.14 3.56 5.92
C VAL A 20 12.57 3.13 5.68
N ARG A 21 13.19 2.45 6.64
CA ARG A 21 14.58 2.01 6.54
C ARG A 21 14.83 1.05 5.39
N THR A 22 14.02 0.01 5.20
CA THR A 22 14.21 -0.93 4.08
C THR A 22 14.02 -0.22 2.75
N SER A 23 12.99 0.61 2.63
CA SER A 23 12.75 1.40 1.41
C SER A 23 13.89 2.41 1.14
N GLN A 24 14.46 3.01 2.19
CA GLN A 24 15.64 3.88 2.14
C GLN A 24 16.90 3.10 1.74
N VAL A 25 17.14 1.92 2.32
CA VAL A 25 18.28 1.05 1.96
C VAL A 25 18.19 0.62 0.50
N TYR A 26 17.01 0.22 0.02
CA TYR A 26 16.80 -0.09 -1.40
C TYR A 26 17.11 1.10 -2.28
N ARG A 27 16.65 2.30 -1.89
CA ARG A 27 16.95 3.53 -2.63
C ARG A 27 18.43 3.93 -2.57
N GLU A 28 19.16 3.63 -1.51
CA GLU A 28 20.60 3.88 -1.42
C GLU A 28 21.43 2.90 -2.26
N THR A 29 20.90 1.72 -2.54
CA THR A 29 21.64 0.62 -3.16
C THR A 29 21.23 0.34 -4.61
N GLN A 30 20.07 0.83 -5.06
CA GLN A 30 19.55 0.61 -6.40
C GLN A 30 19.54 1.91 -7.21
N PRO A 31 19.95 1.87 -8.49
CA PRO A 31 19.86 3.04 -9.37
C PRO A 31 18.42 3.32 -9.84
N GLN A 32 17.49 2.39 -9.65
CA GLN A 32 16.08 2.58 -9.97
C GLN A 32 15.35 3.32 -8.85
N GLY A 33 14.33 4.10 -9.21
CA GLY A 33 13.45 4.74 -8.24
C GLY A 33 12.72 3.71 -7.37
N VAL A 34 12.37 4.13 -6.15
CA VAL A 34 11.51 3.37 -5.23
C VAL A 34 10.21 4.15 -5.09
N TRP A 35 9.06 3.51 -5.28
CA TRP A 35 7.76 4.16 -5.11
C TRP A 35 6.96 3.43 -4.03
N ARG A 36 6.34 4.19 -3.13
CA ARG A 36 5.53 3.66 -2.03
C ARG A 36 4.06 3.96 -2.26
N TYR A 37 3.20 3.03 -1.90
CA TYR A 37 1.77 3.26 -1.80
C TYR A 37 1.19 2.60 -0.54
N ARG A 38 -0.01 3.02 -0.16
CA ARG A 38 -0.84 2.44 0.90
C ARG A 38 -2.20 2.05 0.33
N TYR A 39 -2.72 0.91 0.76
CA TYR A 39 -4.11 0.50 0.53
C TYR A 39 -4.92 0.76 1.81
N SER A 40 -5.79 1.77 1.78
CA SER A 40 -6.73 2.10 2.85
C SER A 40 -8.23 1.77 2.63
N PRO A 41 -8.73 1.33 1.45
CA PRO A 41 -10.14 1.03 1.25
C PRO A 41 -10.63 -0.13 2.12
N GLU A 42 -11.89 -0.04 2.56
CA GLU A 42 -12.66 -1.17 3.08
C GLU A 42 -13.89 -1.38 2.18
N PHE A 43 -14.12 -2.64 1.81
CA PHE A 43 -15.28 -3.06 1.02
C PHE A 43 -15.99 -4.22 1.74
N PRO A 44 -16.97 -3.94 2.62
CA PRO A 44 -17.63 -4.96 3.44
C PRO A 44 -18.29 -6.09 2.62
N ASN A 45 -18.69 -5.81 1.38
CA ASN A 45 -19.23 -6.77 0.43
C ASN A 45 -18.19 -7.70 -0.21
N LEU A 46 -16.90 -7.44 0.01
CA LEU A 46 -15.75 -8.18 -0.51
C LEU A 46 -14.82 -8.70 0.60
N THR A 47 -15.12 -8.41 1.86
CA THR A 47 -14.36 -8.89 3.02
C THR A 47 -14.97 -10.20 3.55
N PRO A 48 -14.16 -11.09 4.15
CA PRO A 48 -14.65 -12.34 4.72
C PRO A 48 -15.43 -12.16 6.04
N TYR A 49 -15.21 -11.04 6.72
CA TYR A 49 -15.87 -10.68 7.98
C TYR A 49 -16.24 -9.20 7.98
N ASP A 50 -17.19 -8.84 8.86
CA ASP A 50 -17.59 -7.46 9.10
C ASP A 50 -16.51 -6.72 9.91
N ASP A 51 -16.39 -5.40 9.69
CA ASP A 51 -15.52 -4.47 10.44
C ASP A 51 -14.02 -4.85 10.48
N VAL A 52 -13.51 -5.52 9.44
CA VAL A 52 -12.08 -5.89 9.33
C VAL A 52 -11.20 -4.80 8.71
N GLY A 53 -11.80 -3.75 8.14
CA GLY A 53 -11.04 -2.70 7.49
C GLY A 53 -10.24 -3.19 6.28
N ALA A 54 -9.13 -2.48 6.01
CA ALA A 54 -8.10 -2.88 5.07
C ALA A 54 -7.19 -3.94 5.71
N TYR A 55 -7.66 -5.19 5.75
CA TYR A 55 -6.95 -6.33 6.32
C TYR A 55 -5.77 -6.79 5.45
N HIS A 56 -4.95 -7.71 5.98
CA HIS A 56 -3.81 -8.29 5.25
C HIS A 56 -4.19 -8.91 3.91
N GLY A 57 -3.56 -8.47 2.82
CA GLY A 57 -3.83 -9.02 1.49
C GLY A 57 -5.19 -8.61 0.92
N ALA A 58 -5.92 -7.68 1.55
CA ALA A 58 -7.20 -7.17 1.06
C ALA A 58 -7.06 -6.46 -0.31
N GLU A 59 -5.86 -5.98 -0.63
CA GLU A 59 -5.52 -5.36 -1.90
C GLU A 59 -5.29 -6.39 -3.02
N LEU A 60 -4.89 -7.63 -2.70
CA LEU A 60 -4.54 -8.62 -3.72
C LEU A 60 -5.70 -8.91 -4.68
N PRO A 61 -6.96 -9.12 -4.22
CA PRO A 61 -8.07 -9.30 -5.13
C PRO A 61 -8.35 -8.06 -6.00
N GLN A 62 -8.04 -6.85 -5.50
CA GLN A 62 -8.19 -5.61 -6.26
C GLN A 62 -7.12 -5.49 -7.35
N VAL A 63 -5.87 -5.75 -6.99
CA VAL A 63 -4.72 -5.70 -7.91
C VAL A 63 -4.82 -6.78 -8.99
N LEU A 64 -5.27 -7.99 -8.64
CA LEU A 64 -5.33 -9.12 -9.56
C LEU A 64 -6.67 -9.21 -10.30
N GLY A 65 -7.66 -8.38 -9.94
CA GLY A 65 -9.01 -8.46 -10.50
C GLY A 65 -9.74 -9.77 -10.13
N THR A 66 -9.41 -10.37 -8.99
CA THR A 66 -9.94 -11.67 -8.53
C THR A 66 -10.96 -11.56 -7.39
N TYR A 67 -11.45 -10.34 -7.11
CA TYR A 67 -12.54 -10.13 -6.14
C TYR A 67 -13.86 -10.78 -6.59
N ASN A 68 -14.78 -10.98 -5.64
CA ASN A 68 -16.10 -11.53 -5.96
C ASN A 68 -16.95 -10.53 -6.76
N ALA A 69 -16.95 -10.68 -8.09
CA ALA A 69 -17.69 -9.80 -8.99
C ALA A 69 -19.21 -9.85 -8.82
N THR A 70 -19.77 -10.89 -8.17
CA THR A 70 -21.22 -11.00 -7.95
C THR A 70 -21.73 -10.10 -6.83
N THR A 71 -20.86 -9.76 -5.87
CA THR A 71 -21.20 -8.91 -4.73
C THR A 71 -20.59 -7.52 -4.84
N ALA A 72 -19.66 -7.30 -5.78
CA ALA A 72 -18.97 -6.04 -5.98
C ALA A 72 -19.93 -4.88 -6.36
N THR A 73 -19.69 -3.73 -5.75
CA THR A 73 -20.33 -2.45 -6.08
C THR A 73 -19.43 -1.65 -7.02
N GLU A 74 -19.89 -0.48 -7.49
CA GLU A 74 -19.15 0.33 -8.46
C GLU A 74 -17.73 0.72 -7.99
N ASN A 75 -17.58 1.14 -6.72
CA ASN A 75 -16.30 1.61 -6.19
C ASN A 75 -15.16 0.58 -6.27
N PRO A 76 -15.28 -0.66 -5.75
CA PRO A 76 -14.23 -1.65 -5.87
C PRO A 76 -13.95 -2.06 -7.32
N ILE A 77 -14.96 -2.07 -8.21
CA ILE A 77 -14.75 -2.39 -9.63
C ILE A 77 -13.84 -1.33 -10.27
N VAL A 78 -14.17 -0.06 -10.05
CA VAL A 78 -13.43 1.07 -10.60
C VAL A 78 -12.03 1.16 -10.01
N LEU A 79 -11.90 0.97 -8.69
CA LEU A 79 -10.60 0.95 -8.02
C LEU A 79 -9.72 -0.19 -8.53
N SER A 80 -10.26 -1.41 -8.66
CA SER A 80 -9.50 -2.55 -9.19
C SER A 80 -8.95 -2.28 -10.59
N ALA A 81 -9.75 -1.69 -11.48
CA ALA A 81 -9.29 -1.31 -12.81
C ALA A 81 -8.15 -0.27 -12.75
N PHE A 82 -8.27 0.71 -11.84
CA PHE A 82 -7.24 1.72 -11.63
C PHE A 82 -5.93 1.13 -11.05
N MET A 83 -6.03 0.23 -10.06
CA MET A 83 -4.86 -0.46 -9.48
C MET A 83 -4.16 -1.34 -10.52
N GLN A 84 -4.91 -2.14 -11.29
CA GLN A 84 -4.37 -2.95 -12.39
C GLN A 84 -3.64 -2.11 -13.44
N LYS A 85 -4.23 -0.97 -13.83
CA LYS A 85 -3.59 -0.03 -14.76
C LYS A 85 -2.31 0.54 -14.17
N THR A 86 -2.35 1.00 -12.92
CA THR A 86 -1.19 1.57 -12.21
C THR A 86 -0.03 0.57 -12.14
N TRP A 87 -0.31 -0.67 -11.76
CA TRP A 87 0.69 -1.74 -11.71
C TRP A 87 1.24 -2.09 -13.10
N THR A 88 0.37 -2.13 -14.11
CA THR A 88 0.77 -2.45 -15.48
C THR A 88 1.61 -1.34 -16.10
N ASP A 89 1.26 -0.08 -15.87
CA ASP A 89 2.00 1.07 -16.38
C ASP A 89 3.40 1.12 -15.75
N PHE A 90 3.51 0.88 -14.44
CA PHE A 90 4.80 0.76 -13.78
C PHE A 90 5.63 -0.41 -14.31
N ALA A 91 5.01 -1.57 -14.58
CA ALA A 91 5.71 -2.71 -15.16
C ALA A 91 6.24 -2.43 -16.58
N LYS A 92 5.55 -1.58 -17.35
CA LYS A 92 5.97 -1.18 -18.71
C LYS A 92 7.06 -0.11 -18.69
N ASP A 93 7.01 0.82 -17.74
CA ASP A 93 7.93 1.93 -17.61
C ASP A 93 8.34 2.15 -16.14
N PRO A 94 9.23 1.30 -15.61
CA PRO A 94 9.63 1.38 -14.22
C PRO A 94 10.57 2.56 -13.94
N GLU A 95 11.08 3.27 -14.95
CA GLU A 95 11.98 4.41 -14.76
C GLU A 95 11.20 5.67 -14.38
N ASN A 96 10.03 5.89 -15.01
CA ASN A 96 9.16 7.03 -14.72
C ASN A 96 8.17 6.78 -13.57
N GLY A 97 8.11 5.54 -13.08
CA GLY A 97 7.27 5.19 -11.96
C GLY A 97 5.78 5.10 -12.30
N PRO A 98 4.95 4.89 -11.27
CA PRO A 98 3.50 4.70 -11.42
C PRO A 98 2.69 6.02 -11.50
N GLY A 99 3.35 7.18 -11.63
CA GLY A 99 2.69 8.49 -11.73
C GLY A 99 2.65 9.32 -10.44
N TRP A 100 3.43 8.97 -9.43
CA TRP A 100 3.69 9.81 -8.25
C TRP A 100 5.18 9.89 -7.95
N PRO A 101 5.62 10.87 -7.13
CA PRO A 101 7.03 11.06 -6.79
C PRO A 101 7.66 9.79 -6.21
N SER A 102 8.90 9.52 -6.59
CA SER A 102 9.67 8.46 -5.96
C SER A 102 9.98 8.81 -4.50
N LEU A 103 10.19 7.80 -3.68
CA LEU A 103 10.81 7.93 -2.37
C LEU A 103 12.10 8.73 -2.57
N ASN A 104 12.11 9.97 -2.05
CA ASN A 104 13.15 11.03 -2.06
C ASN A 104 12.59 12.36 -2.57
N GLU A 105 11.67 12.28 -3.52
CA GLU A 105 10.99 13.42 -4.12
C GLU A 105 9.77 13.74 -3.27
N ASP A 106 9.73 14.95 -2.70
CA ASP A 106 8.62 15.49 -1.91
C ASP A 106 8.20 14.69 -0.66
N SER A 107 8.88 13.58 -0.32
CA SER A 107 8.56 12.69 0.80
C SER A 107 7.08 12.28 0.86
N LYS A 108 6.46 12.01 -0.30
CA LYS A 108 5.05 11.60 -0.39
C LYS A 108 4.90 10.16 -0.84
N LEU A 109 3.77 9.56 -0.51
CA LEU A 109 3.35 8.25 -1.02
C LEU A 109 1.90 8.30 -1.51
N ALA A 110 1.55 7.38 -2.41
CA ALA A 110 0.20 7.26 -2.92
C ALA A 110 -0.69 6.49 -1.94
N ASP A 111 -1.83 7.04 -1.58
CA ASP A 111 -2.82 6.38 -0.73
C ASP A 111 -4.06 6.07 -1.57
N PHE A 112 -4.28 4.78 -1.85
CA PHE A 112 -5.52 4.31 -2.44
C PHE A 112 -6.59 4.37 -1.35
N ARG A 113 -7.72 5.03 -1.64
CA ARG A 113 -8.82 5.24 -0.69
C ARG A 113 -10.15 4.82 -1.30
N ASN A 114 -11.15 4.63 -0.44
CA ASN A 114 -12.53 4.38 -0.83
C ASN A 114 -13.38 5.67 -0.89
N ASP A 115 -12.74 6.85 -0.90
CA ASP A 115 -13.40 8.14 -1.04
C ASP A 115 -14.30 8.16 -2.30
N GLU A 116 -15.20 9.15 -2.41
CA GLU A 116 -16.19 9.29 -3.51
C GLU A 116 -15.60 9.22 -4.94
N ASN A 117 -14.27 9.21 -5.08
CA ASN A 117 -13.56 9.03 -6.33
C ASN A 117 -12.59 7.81 -6.29
N PRO A 118 -13.09 6.59 -6.57
CA PRO A 118 -12.29 5.36 -6.60
C PRO A 118 -11.26 5.30 -7.76
N GLN A 119 -11.21 6.32 -8.63
CA GLN A 119 -10.27 6.41 -9.76
C GLN A 119 -8.96 7.14 -9.41
N SER A 120 -8.75 7.50 -8.14
CA SER A 120 -7.65 8.37 -7.75
C SER A 120 -6.86 7.83 -6.57
N ILE A 121 -5.64 8.35 -6.45
CA ILE A 121 -4.84 8.31 -5.22
C ILE A 121 -4.94 9.66 -4.51
N THR A 122 -4.70 9.66 -3.20
CA THR A 122 -4.32 10.86 -2.45
C THR A 122 -2.84 10.80 -2.14
N LEU A 123 -2.10 11.88 -2.38
CA LEU A 123 -0.71 11.96 -1.94
C LEU A 123 -0.68 12.33 -0.46
N ILE A 124 -0.12 11.46 0.37
CA ILE A 124 0.10 11.71 1.80
C ILE A 124 1.58 11.85 2.09
N GLU A 125 1.92 12.59 3.15
CA GLU A 125 3.29 12.70 3.61
C GLU A 125 3.76 11.34 4.16
N ALA A 126 4.92 10.87 3.70
CA ALA A 126 5.53 9.64 4.16
C ALA A 126 5.70 9.65 5.68
N LYS A 127 6.14 10.79 6.25
CA LYS A 127 6.29 10.97 7.72
C LYS A 127 5.00 10.66 8.51
N ASP A 128 3.82 10.90 7.92
CA ASP A 128 2.54 10.67 8.59
C ASP A 128 2.17 9.19 8.57
N ALA A 129 2.51 8.49 7.49
CA ALA A 129 2.42 7.03 7.42
C ALA A 129 3.46 6.34 8.31
N ASP A 130 4.63 6.96 8.45
CA ASP A 130 5.82 6.37 9.07
C ASP A 130 6.00 6.73 10.55
N LYS A 131 5.14 7.63 11.08
CA LYS A 131 5.30 8.27 12.39
C LYS A 131 5.56 7.30 13.54
N ASN A 132 5.02 6.08 13.46
CA ASN A 132 5.14 5.08 14.52
C ASN A 132 6.18 3.99 14.21
N CYS A 133 6.68 3.88 12.98
CA CYS A 133 7.58 2.79 12.56
C CYS A 133 8.81 2.66 13.47
N GLY A 134 9.43 3.77 13.86
CA GLY A 134 10.61 3.76 14.73
C GLY A 134 10.35 3.35 16.20
N ILE A 135 9.11 3.43 16.66
CA ILE A 135 8.70 2.95 18.00
C ILE A 135 8.43 1.45 17.91
N TRP A 136 7.56 1.04 16.98
CA TRP A 136 7.20 -0.37 16.78
C TRP A 136 8.40 -1.25 16.48
N PHE A 137 9.35 -0.77 15.66
CA PHE A 137 10.58 -1.49 15.36
C PHE A 137 11.39 -1.76 16.64
N ARG A 138 11.64 -0.72 17.46
CA ARG A 138 12.39 -0.88 18.72
C ARG A 138 11.69 -1.77 19.72
N GLU A 139 10.36 -1.68 19.82
CA GLU A 139 9.59 -2.57 20.68
C GLU A 139 9.67 -4.01 20.20
N SER A 140 9.56 -4.26 18.88
CA SER A 140 9.67 -5.60 18.31
C SER A 140 11.06 -6.23 18.56
N GLU A 141 12.14 -5.46 18.47
CA GLU A 141 13.49 -5.93 18.85
C GLU A 141 13.60 -6.21 20.35
N THR A 142 12.99 -5.37 21.19
CA THR A 142 13.04 -5.52 22.65
C THR A 142 12.32 -6.78 23.13
N TYR A 143 11.23 -7.17 22.45
CA TYR A 143 10.41 -8.32 22.80
C TYR A 143 10.70 -9.58 21.96
N ASP A 144 11.75 -9.56 21.12
CA ASP A 144 12.10 -10.68 20.23
C ASP A 144 10.94 -11.10 19.31
N LEU A 145 10.16 -10.10 18.87
CA LEU A 145 9.05 -10.23 17.91
C LEU A 145 9.46 -9.84 16.49
N ALA A 146 10.68 -9.32 16.32
CA ALA A 146 11.27 -9.08 15.01
C ALA A 146 11.77 -10.40 14.43
N TRP A 147 11.18 -10.83 13.31
CA TRP A 147 11.59 -12.03 12.58
C TRP A 147 12.69 -11.74 11.55
#